data_AF-A0A7C1Z0P1-F1
#
_entry.id   AF-A0A7C1Z0P1-F1
#
_cell.length_a   1.000
_cell.length_b   1.000
_cell.length_c   1.000
_cell.angle_alpha   90.00
_cell.angle_beta   90.00
_cell.angle_gamma   90.00
#
_symmetry.space_group_name_H-M   'P 1'
#
loop_
_entity.id
_entity.type
_entity.pdbx_description
1 polymer ?
#
loop_
_entity_poly.entity_id
_entity_poly.type
_entity_poly.pdbx_seq_one_letter_code
_entity_poly.pdbx_strand_id
1 'polypeptide(L)'
;MKLKPIKNDRELNRALKRIDQLWGAKPNTPRGDELDVLMLLVEKYEDDHYAIPASDPIEAIKFLMEQNSLSRKDLEPYIGTSGRVSEVLSKKRSLTLTMIRKLHEGLKIPYECLIA
;
A
#
# COMPACT_ATOMS: atom_id res chain seq x y z
N MET A 1 -10.09 30.22 6.49
CA MET A 1 -10.95 29.52 5.51
C MET A 1 -12.17 28.95 6.23
N LYS A 2 -13.35 28.79 5.61
CA LYS A 2 -14.46 28.07 6.26
C LYS A 2 -14.22 26.58 6.05
N LEU A 3 -13.86 25.86 7.11
CA LEU A 3 -13.61 24.42 7.09
C LEU A 3 -14.90 23.68 6.70
N LYS A 4 -14.80 22.79 5.71
CA LYS A 4 -15.90 21.97 5.19
C LYS A 4 -15.36 20.59 4.81
N PRO A 5 -16.19 19.54 4.88
CA PRO A 5 -15.81 18.21 4.39
C PRO A 5 -15.39 18.25 2.92
N ILE A 6 -14.40 17.42 2.55
CA ILE A 6 -13.98 17.21 1.17
C ILE A 6 -14.93 16.20 0.53
N LYS A 7 -15.57 16.56 -0.58
CA LYS A 7 -16.59 15.73 -1.25
C LYS A 7 -16.23 15.34 -2.68
N ASN A 8 -15.16 15.90 -3.23
CA ASN A 8 -14.71 15.66 -4.59
C ASN A 8 -13.25 16.06 -4.77
N ASP A 9 -12.65 15.61 -5.87
CA ASP A 9 -11.24 15.82 -6.17
C ASP A 9 -10.85 17.28 -6.34
N ARG A 10 -11.79 18.17 -6.71
CA ARG A 10 -11.50 19.62 -6.80
C ARG A 10 -11.31 20.22 -5.41
N GLU A 11 -12.08 19.76 -4.43
CA GLU A 11 -11.93 20.16 -3.03
C GLU A 11 -10.67 19.55 -2.41
N LEU A 12 -10.36 18.29 -2.72
CA LEU A 12 -9.12 17.63 -2.35
C LEU A 12 -7.90 18.43 -2.83
N ASN A 13 -7.85 18.76 -4.12
CA ASN A 13 -6.76 19.55 -4.70
C ASN A 13 -6.60 20.94 -4.06
N ARG A 14 -7.70 21.57 -3.62
CA ARG A 14 -7.62 22.84 -2.88
C ARG A 14 -7.07 22.64 -1.47
N ALA A 15 -7.48 21.57 -0.79
CA ALA A 15 -6.98 21.22 0.54
C ALA A 15 -5.47 20.94 0.49
N LEU A 16 -5.00 20.15 -0.47
CA LEU A 16 -3.58 19.85 -0.68
C LEU A 16 -2.75 21.13 -0.91
N LYS A 17 -3.19 22.02 -1.81
CA LYS A 17 -2.52 23.32 -2.02
C LYS A 17 -2.48 24.18 -0.77
N ARG A 18 -3.50 24.08 0.09
CA ARG A 18 -3.56 24.82 1.35
C ARG A 18 -2.61 24.22 2.39
N ILE A 19 -2.52 22.90 2.46
CA ILE A 19 -1.54 22.18 3.28
C ILE A 19 -0.12 22.61 2.91
N ASP A 20 0.21 22.66 1.61
CA ASP A 20 1.53 23.13 1.15
C ASP A 20 1.86 24.55 1.64
N GLN A 21 0.87 25.44 1.66
CA GLN A 21 1.05 26.82 2.17
C GLN A 21 1.20 26.90 3.68
N LEU A 22 0.64 25.93 4.40
CA LEU A 22 0.67 25.85 5.87
C LEU A 22 1.84 25.00 6.37
N TRP A 23 2.59 24.37 5.48
CA TRP A 23 3.69 23.50 5.83
C TRP A 23 4.70 24.20 6.74
N GLY A 24 5.09 23.54 7.83
CA GLY A 24 5.96 24.12 8.85
C GLY A 24 5.28 25.11 9.81
N ALA A 25 3.96 25.24 9.79
CA ALA A 25 3.22 25.95 10.83
C ALA A 25 3.51 25.34 12.21
N LYS A 26 3.66 26.20 13.22
CA LYS A 26 3.91 25.75 14.60
C LYS A 26 2.64 25.11 15.19
N PRO A 27 2.78 24.02 15.97
CA PRO A 27 1.67 23.43 16.71
C PRO A 27 1.01 24.44 17.65
N ASN A 28 -0.28 24.25 17.94
CA ASN A 28 -1.09 25.12 18.82
C ASN A 28 -1.13 26.59 18.35
N THR A 29 -1.05 26.81 17.04
CA THR A 29 -1.30 28.10 16.41
C THR A 29 -2.48 27.97 15.47
N PRO A 30 -3.22 29.05 15.16
CA PRO A 30 -4.34 28.96 14.23
C PRO A 30 -3.99 28.35 12.87
N ARG A 31 -2.73 28.48 12.42
CA ARG A 31 -2.23 27.84 11.20
C ARG A 31 -1.91 26.35 11.39
N GLY A 32 -1.37 25.98 12.55
CA GLY A 32 -1.13 24.57 12.91
C GLY A 32 -2.45 23.83 13.06
N ASP A 33 -3.41 24.41 13.77
CA ASP A 33 -4.74 23.82 13.95
C ASP A 33 -5.47 23.69 12.59
N GLU A 34 -5.32 24.67 11.69
CA GLU A 34 -5.86 24.59 10.32
C GLU A 34 -5.19 23.46 9.53
N LEU A 35 -3.86 23.31 9.65
CA LEU A 35 -3.10 22.26 8.98
C LEU A 35 -3.52 20.87 9.46
N ASP A 36 -3.63 20.66 10.77
CA ASP A 36 -4.01 19.38 11.38
C ASP A 36 -5.41 18.95 10.93
N VAL A 37 -6.37 19.88 10.93
CA VAL A 37 -7.73 19.59 10.47
C VAL A 37 -7.75 19.29 8.97
N LEU A 38 -6.97 20.00 8.15
CA LEU A 38 -6.91 19.73 6.72
C LEU A 38 -6.30 18.37 6.42
N MET A 39 -5.24 17.96 7.14
CA MET A 39 -4.67 16.63 7.01
C MET A 39 -5.70 15.54 7.32
N LEU A 40 -6.45 15.68 8.43
CA LEU A 40 -7.49 14.73 8.80
C LEU A 40 -8.62 14.63 7.75
N LEU A 41 -9.02 15.75 7.16
CA LEU A 41 -10.05 15.77 6.11
C LEU A 41 -9.57 15.13 4.80
N VAL A 42 -8.30 15.34 4.44
CA VAL A 42 -7.67 14.71 3.27
C VAL A 42 -7.58 13.21 3.47
N GLU A 43 -7.00 12.75 4.58
CA GLU A 43 -6.88 11.33 4.94
C GLU A 43 -8.25 10.64 4.87
N LYS A 44 -9.27 11.22 5.52
CA LYS A 44 -10.62 10.63 5.51
C LYS A 44 -11.22 10.49 4.11
N TYR A 45 -10.97 11.46 3.22
CA TYR A 45 -11.45 11.42 1.84
C TYR A 45 -10.67 10.39 1.01
N GLU A 46 -9.35 10.36 1.15
CA GLU A 46 -8.46 9.42 0.46
C GLU A 46 -8.75 7.98 0.87
N ASP A 47 -8.98 7.69 2.15
CA ASP A 47 -9.39 6.36 2.62
C ASP A 47 -10.69 5.88 1.97
N ASP A 48 -11.67 6.78 1.78
CA ASP A 48 -12.98 6.44 1.20
C ASP A 48 -12.94 6.29 -0.33
N HIS A 49 -12.07 7.04 -1.02
CA HIS A 49 -12.10 7.17 -2.49
C HIS A 49 -10.89 6.57 -3.19
N TYR A 50 -9.75 6.50 -2.50
CA TYR A 50 -8.47 6.00 -2.96
C TYR A 50 -7.88 5.02 -1.94
N ALA A 51 -8.69 4.06 -1.49
CA ALA A 51 -8.24 3.00 -0.61
C ALA A 51 -6.92 2.43 -1.15
N ILE A 52 -5.88 2.45 -0.31
CA ILE A 52 -4.61 1.78 -0.63
C ILE A 52 -4.98 0.33 -0.88
N PRO A 53 -4.85 -0.19 -2.12
CA PRO A 53 -5.21 -1.57 -2.39
C PRO A 53 -4.35 -2.43 -1.48
N ALA A 54 -4.94 -3.50 -0.91
CA ALA A 54 -4.17 -4.52 -0.23
C ALA A 54 -2.96 -4.86 -1.12
N SER A 55 -1.75 -4.83 -0.55
CA SER A 55 -0.52 -5.06 -1.31
C SER A 55 -0.72 -6.30 -2.17
N ASP A 56 -0.65 -6.14 -3.49
CA ASP A 56 -0.79 -7.25 -4.40
C ASP A 56 0.19 -8.34 -3.97
N PRO A 57 -0.29 -9.56 -3.65
CA PRO A 57 0.56 -10.63 -3.13
C PRO A 57 1.80 -10.89 -3.97
N ILE A 58 1.70 -10.68 -5.28
CA ILE A 58 2.80 -10.87 -6.21
C ILE A 58 3.82 -9.74 -6.10
N GLU A 59 3.38 -8.50 -5.92
CA GLU A 59 4.29 -7.37 -5.71
C GLU A 59 4.98 -7.47 -4.34
N ALA A 60 4.29 -7.95 -3.30
CA ALA A 60 4.91 -8.24 -2.02
C ALA A 60 6.02 -9.31 -2.12
N ILE A 61 5.78 -10.38 -2.90
CA ILE A 61 6.79 -11.42 -3.17
C ILE A 61 7.98 -10.82 -3.93
N LYS A 62 7.74 -10.05 -5.00
CA LYS A 62 8.82 -9.43 -5.78
C LYS A 62 9.65 -8.47 -4.96
N PHE A 63 9.01 -7.64 -4.14
CA PHE A 63 9.70 -6.73 -3.24
C PHE A 63 10.63 -7.49 -2.30
N LEU A 64 10.15 -8.59 -1.70
CA LEU A 64 10.98 -9.44 -0.85
C LEU A 64 12.10 -10.14 -1.62
N MET A 65 11.87 -10.53 -2.88
CA MET A 65 12.93 -11.06 -3.72
C MET A 65 14.04 -10.03 -3.94
N GLU A 66 13.69 -8.77 -4.19
CA GLU A 66 14.67 -7.69 -4.35
C GLU A 66 15.43 -7.43 -3.05
N GLN A 67 14.72 -7.29 -1.92
CA GLN A 67 15.34 -7.02 -0.61
C GLN A 67 16.29 -8.13 -0.16
N ASN A 68 15.98 -9.39 -0.47
CA ASN A 68 16.75 -10.56 -0.04
C ASN A 68 17.59 -11.17 -1.17
N SER A 69 17.71 -10.50 -2.32
CA SER A 69 18.44 -10.99 -3.50
C SER A 69 18.03 -12.40 -3.96
N LEU A 70 16.75 -12.75 -3.80
CA LEU A 70 16.21 -14.06 -4.18
C LEU A 70 15.98 -14.12 -5.68
N SER A 71 16.38 -15.23 -6.28
CA SER A 71 16.06 -15.56 -7.66
C SER A 71 14.71 -16.26 -7.76
N ARG A 72 14.18 -16.38 -8.98
CA ARG A 72 12.96 -17.17 -9.23
C ARG A 72 13.12 -18.66 -8.85
N LYS A 73 14.34 -19.20 -8.92
CA LYS A 73 14.62 -20.58 -8.53
C LYS A 73 14.44 -20.80 -7.03
N ASP A 74 14.74 -19.77 -6.23
CA ASP A 74 14.60 -19.84 -4.77
C ASP A 74 13.13 -19.88 -4.32
N LEU A 75 12.19 -19.55 -5.23
CA LEU A 75 10.76 -19.69 -4.98
C LEU A 75 10.21 -21.09 -5.28
N GLU A 76 10.97 -21.95 -5.95
CA GLU A 76 10.51 -23.27 -6.36
C GLU A 76 10.09 -24.19 -5.19
N PRO A 77 10.77 -24.17 -4.02
CA PRO A 77 10.33 -24.97 -2.87
C PRO A 77 8.93 -24.59 -2.35
N TYR A 78 8.54 -23.32 -2.52
CA TYR A 78 7.29 -22.78 -2.00
C TYR A 78 6.17 -22.83 -3.05
N ILE A 79 6.50 -22.43 -4.27
CA ILE A 79 5.54 -22.26 -5.36
C ILE A 79 5.53 -23.46 -6.29
N GLY A 80 6.59 -24.25 -6.45
CA GLY A 80 6.65 -25.42 -7.34
C GLY A 80 7.60 -25.24 -8.52
N THR A 81 7.33 -25.88 -9.66
CA THR A 81 8.25 -25.84 -10.82
C THR A 81 8.51 -24.41 -11.33
N SER A 82 9.65 -24.17 -12.00
CA SER A 82 10.02 -22.84 -12.53
C SER A 82 8.94 -22.23 -13.44
N GLY A 83 8.24 -23.07 -14.21
CA GLY A 83 7.09 -22.66 -15.02
C GLY A 83 5.94 -22.12 -14.16
N ARG A 84 5.62 -22.80 -13.05
CA ARG A 84 4.57 -22.37 -12.11
C ARG A 84 4.98 -21.09 -11.38
N VAL A 85 6.25 -20.94 -10.99
CA VAL A 85 6.77 -19.68 -10.44
C VAL A 85 6.57 -18.54 -11.43
N SER A 86 6.92 -18.73 -12.70
CA SER A 86 6.76 -17.71 -13.75
C SER A 86 5.29 -17.32 -13.96
N GLU A 87 4.39 -18.29 -14.01
CA GLU A 87 2.94 -18.05 -14.13
C GLU A 87 2.38 -17.25 -12.95
N VAL A 88 2.82 -17.56 -11.73
CA VAL A 88 2.41 -16.84 -10.52
C VAL A 88 2.96 -15.41 -10.50
N LEU A 89 4.26 -15.22 -10.76
CA LEU A 89 4.88 -13.89 -10.80
C LEU A 89 4.36 -12.99 -11.93
N SER A 90 3.81 -13.59 -12.98
CA SER A 90 3.15 -12.89 -14.09
C SER A 90 1.63 -12.76 -13.92
N LYS A 91 1.07 -13.15 -12.76
CA LYS A 91 -0.37 -13.11 -12.43
C LYS A 91 -1.25 -13.94 -13.37
N LYS A 92 -0.67 -14.84 -14.17
CA LYS A 92 -1.41 -15.80 -14.99
C LYS A 92 -2.05 -16.90 -14.15
N ARG A 93 -1.53 -17.12 -12.94
CA ARG A 93 -2.05 -18.07 -11.96
C ARG A 93 -2.05 -17.45 -10.57
N SER A 94 -3.17 -17.59 -9.86
CA SER A 94 -3.27 -17.14 -8.46
C SER A 94 -2.47 -18.04 -7.51
N LEU A 95 -2.07 -17.47 -6.37
CA LEU A 95 -1.51 -18.25 -5.27
C LEU A 95 -2.59 -19.18 -4.68
N THR A 96 -2.19 -20.41 -4.39
CA THR A 96 -3.04 -21.35 -3.64
C THR A 96 -2.76 -21.22 -2.14
N LEU A 97 -3.71 -21.60 -1.29
CA LEU A 97 -3.52 -21.56 0.17
C LEU A 97 -2.27 -22.34 0.62
N THR A 98 -1.97 -23.46 -0.04
CA THR A 98 -0.76 -24.25 0.24
C THR A 98 0.52 -23.48 -0.11
N MET A 99 0.55 -22.74 -1.23
CA MET A 99 1.69 -21.88 -1.56
C MET A 99 1.84 -20.75 -0.55
N ILE A 100 0.74 -20.11 -0.16
CA ILE A 100 0.73 -19.00 0.82
C ILE A 100 1.35 -19.46 2.14
N ARG A 101 0.92 -20.63 2.66
CA ARG A 101 1.50 -21.22 3.88
C ARG A 101 2.99 -21.48 3.75
N LYS A 102 3.42 -22.09 2.63
CA LYS A 102 4.84 -22.37 2.39
C LYS A 102 5.70 -21.11 2.28
N LEU A 103 5.19 -20.08 1.60
CA LEU A 103 5.86 -18.78 1.49
C LEU A 103 5.98 -18.10 2.86
N HIS A 104 4.90 -18.12 3.66
CA HIS A 104 4.93 -17.61 5.02
C HIS A 104 5.94 -18.38 5.90
N GLU A 105 5.90 -19.71 5.89
CA GLU A 105 6.76 -20.53 6.74
C GLU A 105 8.24 -20.41 6.36
N GLY A 106 8.54 -20.41 5.06
CA GLY A 106 9.90 -20.44 4.53
C GLY A 106 10.56 -19.08 4.37
N LEU A 107 9.81 -18.07 3.93
CA LEU A 107 10.33 -16.71 3.67
C LEU A 107 9.84 -15.67 4.70
N LYS A 108 9.06 -16.09 5.70
CA LYS A 108 8.52 -15.23 6.76
C LYS A 108 7.69 -14.05 6.24
N ILE A 109 7.05 -14.21 5.09
CA ILE A 109 6.15 -13.20 4.50
C ILE A 109 4.86 -13.18 5.33
N PRO A 110 4.44 -12.04 5.90
CA PRO A 110 3.18 -11.96 6.63
C PRO A 110 1.99 -12.41 5.77
N TYR A 111 1.02 -13.11 6.36
CA TYR A 111 -0.17 -13.58 5.64
C TYR A 111 -0.95 -12.45 5.01
N GLU A 112 -1.00 -11.29 5.68
CA GLU A 112 -1.65 -10.07 5.20
C GLU A 112 -1.07 -9.56 3.88
N CYS A 113 0.21 -9.86 3.60
CA CYS A 113 0.84 -9.51 2.33
C CYS A 113 0.65 -10.56 1.24
N LEU A 114 0.05 -11.72 1.55
CA LEU A 114 -0.11 -12.84 0.61
C LEU A 114 -1.58 -13.14 0.27
N ILE A 115 -2.51 -12.47 0.93
CA ILE A 115 -3.96 -12.63 0.77
C ILE A 115 -4.47 -11.36 0.09
N ALA A 116 -5.21 -11.53 -1.01
CA ALA A 116 -5.90 -10.45 -1.72
C ALA A 116 -7.39 -10.50 -1.41
#